data_AF-A0A814CBL6-F1
#
_entry.id   AF-A0A814CBL6-F1
#
_cell.length_a   1.000
_cell.length_b   1.000
_cell.length_c   1.000
_cell.angle_alpha   90.00
_cell.angle_beta   90.00
_cell.angle_gamma   90.00
#
_symmetry.space_group_name_H-M   'P 1'
#
loop_
_entity.id
_entity.type
_entity.pdbx_description
1 polymer ?
#
loop_
_entity_poly.entity_id
_entity_poly.type
_entity_poly.pdbx_seq_one_letter_code
_entity_poly.pdbx_strand_id
1 'polypeptide(L)'
;MQMMRKLVPTGVAAAEIDGMTIHSFLGEQRNSGKPWAIKPGDSKLEKEWRSVEYLLIDEMSIVGLTLLAKFNRIVSTAKHVDPQVPFGVVNIIFFGDYLQYRSVYDAPLHTDFSLPSKKKSSKLLTEKEIQQRVARSLILLINCVVKLTQQMRTEDSRYLQLLECLRHGQCNYDDYGLLLTRVVGQPSVGSLCDSPWNKAPIFVFRNEVRTQLNNKAAIHNAAQLGHAPIVYVAQNTCNGKPIEDPILIKKLLELSDNKTEHLPGLLLFVPGMPVILT
;
A
#
# COMPACT_ATOMS: atom_id res chain seq x y z
N MET A 1 18.21 -2.89 -21.99
CA MET A 1 18.03 -3.28 -20.57
C MET A 1 17.86 -2.03 -19.75
N GLN A 2 16.94 -2.01 -18.78
CA GLN A 2 16.61 -0.82 -18.02
C GLN A 2 17.59 -0.63 -16.85
N MET A 3 18.24 0.53 -16.77
CA MET A 3 19.21 0.84 -15.69
C MET A 3 18.54 1.27 -14.38
N MET A 4 17.30 1.77 -14.47
CA MET A 4 16.58 2.37 -13.36
C MET A 4 15.25 1.65 -13.16
N ARG A 5 14.91 1.23 -11.93
CA ARG A 5 13.59 0.66 -11.63
C ARG A 5 12.85 1.50 -10.59
N LYS A 6 11.53 1.59 -10.76
CA LYS A 6 10.59 2.33 -9.91
C LYS A 6 9.75 1.35 -9.11
N LEU A 7 9.79 1.47 -7.78
CA LEU A 7 9.18 0.55 -6.85
C LEU A 7 8.27 1.29 -5.88
N VAL A 8 7.11 0.70 -5.58
CA VAL A 8 6.16 1.28 -4.62
C VAL A 8 5.54 0.16 -3.77
N PRO A 9 5.19 0.39 -2.50
CA PRO A 9 4.54 -0.62 -1.67
C PRO A 9 3.12 -1.01 -2.09
N THR A 10 2.37 -0.14 -2.80
CA THR A 10 0.98 -0.39 -3.19
C THR A 10 0.77 -0.47 -4.70
N GLY A 11 -0.19 -1.28 -5.15
CA GLY A 11 -0.47 -1.47 -6.59
C GLY A 11 -0.98 -0.21 -7.29
N VAL A 12 -1.85 0.55 -6.63
CA VAL A 12 -2.38 1.81 -7.19
C VAL A 12 -1.25 2.82 -7.42
N ALA A 13 -0.36 2.99 -6.45
CA ALA A 13 0.77 3.92 -6.59
C ALA A 13 1.82 3.40 -7.59
N ALA A 14 2.00 2.07 -7.70
CA ALA A 14 2.85 1.49 -8.73
C ALA A 14 2.34 1.79 -10.15
N ALA A 15 1.02 1.78 -10.37
CA ALA A 15 0.42 2.15 -11.65
C ALA A 15 0.63 3.64 -11.99
N GLU A 16 0.56 4.52 -10.99
CA GLU A 16 0.73 5.97 -11.17
C GLU A 16 2.13 6.36 -11.65
N ILE A 17 3.16 5.65 -11.17
CA ILE A 17 4.55 5.94 -11.55
C ILE A 17 5.09 5.05 -12.67
N ASP A 18 4.25 4.25 -13.33
CA ASP A 18 4.68 3.22 -14.29
C ASP A 18 5.83 2.36 -13.71
N GLY A 19 5.56 1.81 -12.53
CA GLY A 19 6.47 1.02 -11.72
C GLY A 19 5.88 -0.34 -11.38
N MET A 20 6.46 -0.98 -10.36
CA MET A 20 5.94 -2.26 -9.85
C MET A 20 5.92 -2.27 -8.33
N THR A 21 5.13 -3.16 -7.74
CA THR A 21 5.12 -3.25 -6.28
C THR A 21 6.42 -3.84 -5.74
N ILE A 22 6.85 -3.43 -4.54
CA ILE A 22 8.01 -4.04 -3.87
C ILE A 22 7.78 -5.56 -3.73
N HIS A 23 6.58 -6.00 -3.36
CA HIS A 23 6.28 -7.42 -3.21
C HIS A 23 6.38 -8.19 -4.54
N SER A 24 5.81 -7.64 -5.62
CA SER A 24 5.95 -8.20 -6.97
C SER A 24 7.41 -8.29 -7.38
N PHE A 25 8.18 -7.25 -7.07
CA PHE A 25 9.61 -7.18 -7.34
C PHE A 25 10.43 -8.22 -6.56
N LEU A 26 10.05 -8.52 -5.32
CA LEU A 26 10.68 -9.56 -4.50
C LEU A 26 10.27 -10.99 -4.92
N GLY A 27 9.42 -11.14 -5.94
CA GLY A 27 8.89 -12.43 -6.38
C GLY A 27 7.92 -13.06 -5.37
N GLU A 28 7.39 -12.29 -4.42
CA GLU A 28 6.39 -12.77 -3.49
C GLU A 28 5.04 -12.90 -4.22
N GLN A 29 4.79 -14.08 -4.78
CA GLN A 29 3.43 -14.50 -5.13
C GLN A 29 2.70 -14.83 -3.82
N ARG A 30 1.61 -14.12 -3.50
CA ARG A 30 0.80 -14.40 -2.30
C ARG A 30 0.30 -15.86 -2.22
N ASN A 31 0.22 -16.55 -3.37
CA ASN A 31 -0.38 -17.89 -3.51
C ASN A 31 0.57 -19.10 -3.60
N SER A 32 1.90 -18.98 -3.53
CA SER A 32 2.74 -20.17 -3.77
C SER A 32 2.88 -21.11 -2.57
N GLY A 33 2.49 -20.72 -1.35
CA GLY A 33 2.70 -21.50 -0.10
C GLY A 33 4.17 -21.82 0.23
N LYS A 34 5.05 -21.61 -0.73
CA LYS A 34 6.49 -21.73 -0.70
C LYS A 34 7.06 -20.32 -0.84
N PRO A 35 7.93 -19.87 0.07
CA PRO A 35 8.69 -18.66 -0.15
C PRO A 35 9.36 -18.76 -1.51
N TRP A 36 9.18 -17.77 -2.40
CA TRP A 36 10.06 -17.62 -3.55
C TRP A 36 11.47 -17.44 -3.01
N ALA A 37 12.23 -18.53 -2.98
CA ALA A 37 13.60 -18.53 -2.52
C ALA A 37 14.45 -18.12 -3.72
N ILE A 38 14.82 -16.84 -3.76
CA ILE A 38 15.87 -16.38 -4.66
C ILE A 38 17.14 -17.14 -4.25
N LYS A 39 17.59 -18.00 -5.14
CA LYS A 39 18.81 -18.79 -4.97
C LYS A 39 19.93 -18.10 -5.74
N PRO A 40 21.13 -17.97 -5.15
CA PRO A 40 22.33 -17.68 -5.93
C PRO A 40 22.42 -18.66 -7.11
N GLY A 41 22.68 -18.18 -8.32
CA GLY A 41 22.74 -18.99 -9.54
C GLY A 41 21.47 -18.96 -10.41
N ASP A 42 20.43 -18.19 -10.04
CA ASP A 42 19.28 -17.95 -10.91
C ASP A 42 19.69 -17.02 -12.08
N SER A 43 20.16 -17.64 -13.16
CA SER A 43 20.66 -16.95 -14.35
C SER A 43 19.66 -15.98 -14.99
N LYS A 44 18.35 -16.17 -14.79
CA LYS A 44 17.34 -15.24 -15.32
C LYS A 44 17.30 -13.97 -14.48
N LEU A 45 17.17 -14.13 -13.16
CA LEU A 45 17.19 -13.01 -12.23
C LEU A 45 18.49 -12.22 -12.34
N GLU A 46 19.63 -12.90 -12.36
CA GLU A 46 20.94 -12.26 -12.48
C GLU A 46 21.08 -11.43 -13.75
N LYS A 47 20.63 -11.96 -14.90
CA LYS A 47 20.62 -11.21 -16.16
C LYS A 47 19.73 -9.97 -16.08
N GLU A 48 18.55 -10.10 -15.47
CA GLU A 48 17.61 -8.98 -15.29
C GLU A 48 18.17 -7.88 -14.38
N TRP A 49 18.98 -8.27 -13.38
CA TRP A 49 19.51 -7.38 -12.37
C TRP A 49 20.88 -6.80 -12.71
N ARG A 50 21.66 -7.46 -13.57
CA ARG A 50 23.01 -7.02 -13.93
C ARG A 50 23.06 -5.56 -14.36
N SER A 51 22.10 -5.10 -15.16
CA SER A 51 22.04 -3.73 -15.67
C SER A 51 21.46 -2.69 -14.70
N VAL A 52 20.88 -3.09 -13.56
CA VAL A 52 20.17 -2.17 -12.66
C VAL A 52 21.17 -1.40 -11.80
N GLU A 53 21.23 -0.08 -11.96
CA GLU A 53 22.14 0.81 -11.22
C GLU A 53 21.40 1.70 -10.22
N TYR A 54 20.12 1.95 -10.46
CA TYR A 54 19.28 2.82 -9.63
C TYR A 54 17.94 2.15 -9.28
N LEU A 55 17.55 2.25 -8.01
CA LEU A 55 16.21 1.91 -7.54
C LEU A 55 15.57 3.14 -6.88
N LEU A 56 14.42 3.52 -7.42
CA LEU A 56 13.57 4.57 -6.85
C LEU A 56 12.49 3.86 -6.06
N ILE A 57 12.40 4.13 -4.77
CA ILE A 57 11.37 3.54 -3.91
C ILE A 57 10.52 4.66 -3.34
N ASP A 58 9.27 4.71 -3.79
CA ASP A 58 8.29 5.68 -3.32
C ASP A 58 7.46 5.14 -2.16
N GLU A 59 6.79 6.05 -1.45
CA GLU A 59 5.94 5.75 -0.28
C GLU A 59 6.68 4.99 0.84
N MET A 60 7.92 5.40 1.13
CA MET A 60 8.75 4.74 2.15
C MET A 60 8.17 4.76 3.57
N SER A 61 7.18 5.62 3.88
CA SER A 61 6.58 5.67 5.23
C SER A 61 5.84 4.38 5.61
N ILE A 62 5.29 3.67 4.62
CA ILE A 62 4.58 2.40 4.80
C ILE A 62 5.46 1.17 4.60
N VAL A 63 6.73 1.35 4.21
CA VAL A 63 7.72 0.26 4.14
C VAL A 63 8.24 -0.04 5.56
N GLY A 64 8.06 -1.27 6.01
CA GLY A 64 8.58 -1.72 7.30
C GLY A 64 10.01 -2.27 7.22
N LEU A 65 10.65 -2.38 8.39
CA LEU A 65 12.04 -2.86 8.50
C LEU A 65 12.23 -4.32 8.07
N THR A 66 11.23 -5.19 8.26
CA THR A 66 11.32 -6.58 7.80
C THR A 66 11.30 -6.64 6.27
N LEU A 67 10.40 -5.87 5.64
CA LEU A 67 10.33 -5.77 4.18
C LEU A 67 11.63 -5.22 3.61
N LEU A 68 12.17 -4.16 4.21
CA LEU A 68 13.45 -3.57 3.79
C LEU A 68 14.64 -4.53 3.94
N ALA A 69 14.71 -5.29 5.04
CA ALA A 69 15.75 -6.31 5.24
C ALA A 69 15.69 -7.38 4.14
N LYS A 70 14.47 -7.86 3.85
CA LYS A 70 14.25 -8.83 2.78
C LYS A 70 14.65 -8.27 1.42
N PHE A 71 14.28 -7.02 1.15
CA PHE A 71 14.67 -6.31 -0.06
C PHE A 71 16.19 -6.24 -0.22
N ASN A 72 16.92 -5.80 0.82
CA ASN A 72 18.38 -5.75 0.80
C ASN A 72 19.00 -7.11 0.45
N ARG A 73 18.57 -8.18 1.13
CA ARG A 73 19.08 -9.53 0.86
C ARG A 73 18.84 -9.99 -0.58
N ILE A 74 17.66 -9.70 -1.12
CA ILE A 74 17.30 -10.08 -2.49
C ILE A 74 18.16 -9.31 -3.51
N VAL A 75 18.31 -8.00 -3.32
CA VAL A 75 19.17 -7.17 -4.18
C VAL A 75 20.61 -7.70 -4.15
N SER A 76 21.19 -7.92 -2.96
CA SER A 76 22.56 -8.43 -2.82
C SER A 76 22.73 -9.81 -3.46
N THR A 77 21.73 -10.69 -3.32
CA THR A 77 21.75 -12.02 -3.97
C THR A 77 21.71 -11.89 -5.50
N ALA A 78 20.82 -11.05 -6.04
CA ALA A 78 20.68 -10.85 -7.48
C ALA A 78 21.91 -10.17 -8.12
N LYS A 79 22.66 -9.39 -7.32
CA LYS A 79 23.90 -8.72 -7.72
C LYS A 79 25.17 -9.54 -7.47
N HIS A 80 25.07 -10.72 -6.86
CA HIS A 80 26.23 -11.52 -6.41
C HIS A 80 27.17 -10.75 -5.50
N VAL A 81 26.61 -9.96 -4.59
CA VAL A 81 27.35 -9.19 -3.61
C VAL A 81 27.04 -9.76 -2.22
N ASP A 82 28.02 -9.67 -1.31
CA ASP A 82 27.83 -10.00 0.10
C ASP A 82 26.56 -9.31 0.66
N PRO A 83 25.65 -10.04 1.33
CA PRO A 83 24.48 -9.48 1.99
C PRO A 83 24.77 -8.35 3.00
N GLN A 84 25.99 -8.27 3.52
CA GLN A 84 26.45 -7.19 4.39
C GLN A 84 26.71 -5.88 3.64
N VAL A 85 26.89 -5.93 2.32
CA VAL A 85 27.01 -4.74 1.50
C VAL A 85 25.60 -4.16 1.26
N PRO A 86 25.35 -2.90 1.65
CA PRO A 86 24.07 -2.24 1.45
C PRO A 86 23.62 -2.32 -0.01
N PHE A 87 22.43 -2.88 -0.21
CA PHE A 87 21.70 -2.97 -1.46
C PHE A 87 22.52 -3.45 -2.65
N GLY A 88 23.48 -4.36 -2.44
CA GLY A 88 24.31 -4.89 -3.52
C GLY A 88 24.99 -3.83 -4.39
N VAL A 89 25.38 -2.69 -3.79
CA VAL A 89 26.01 -1.53 -4.47
C VAL A 89 25.07 -0.81 -5.45
N VAL A 90 23.77 -1.05 -5.39
CA VAL A 90 22.78 -0.32 -6.18
C VAL A 90 22.49 1.03 -5.52
N ASN A 91 22.44 2.10 -6.31
CA ASN A 91 22.08 3.42 -5.81
C ASN A 91 20.58 3.44 -5.51
N ILE A 92 20.23 3.81 -4.28
CA ILE A 92 18.83 3.86 -3.85
C ILE A 92 18.41 5.31 -3.63
N ILE A 93 17.27 5.68 -4.21
CA ILE A 93 16.62 6.97 -3.99
C ILE A 93 15.27 6.68 -3.34
N PHE A 94 15.12 7.14 -2.10
CA PHE A 94 13.89 7.00 -1.33
C PHE A 94 13.02 8.24 -1.50
N PHE A 95 11.73 8.02 -1.74
CA PHE A 95 10.69 9.04 -1.73
C PHE A 95 9.63 8.66 -0.69
N GLY A 96 8.99 9.67 -0.12
CA GLY A 96 7.87 9.48 0.79
C GLY A 96 7.81 10.54 1.87
N ASP A 97 6.74 10.46 2.64
CA ASP A 97 6.43 11.39 3.71
C ASP A 97 6.17 10.62 5.01
N TYR A 98 7.17 10.63 5.89
CA TYR A 98 7.16 9.87 7.14
C TYR A 98 6.11 10.32 8.17
N LEU A 99 5.41 11.45 7.92
CA LEU A 99 4.29 11.90 8.75
C LEU A 99 2.93 11.36 8.28
N GLN A 100 2.90 10.60 7.18
CA GLN A 100 1.69 9.91 6.72
C GLN A 100 1.51 8.55 7.43
N TYR A 101 1.07 7.52 6.70
CA TYR A 101 0.82 6.21 7.25
C TYR A 101 2.11 5.50 7.63
N ARG A 102 2.05 4.76 8.74
CA ARG A 102 3.10 3.83 9.16
C ARG A 102 2.87 2.46 8.54
N SER A 103 3.95 1.70 8.44
CA SER A 103 3.91 0.29 8.07
C SER A 103 2.90 -0.52 8.89
N VAL A 104 2.16 -1.41 8.21
CA VAL A 104 1.16 -2.29 8.83
C VAL A 104 1.80 -3.64 9.17
N TYR A 105 1.64 -4.10 10.41
CA TYR A 105 2.20 -5.38 10.92
C TYR A 105 3.74 -5.52 10.88
N ASP A 106 4.47 -4.44 10.61
CA ASP A 106 5.94 -4.42 10.62
C ASP A 106 6.47 -3.15 11.30
N ALA A 107 7.70 -3.22 11.81
CA ALA A 107 8.32 -2.14 12.56
C ALA A 107 8.61 -0.95 11.63
N PRO A 108 8.22 0.30 12.01
CA PRO A 108 8.52 1.50 11.25
C PRO A 108 10.02 1.73 11.09
N LEU A 109 10.43 2.42 10.02
CA LEU A 109 11.83 2.71 9.70
C LEU A 109 12.55 3.53 10.79
N HIS A 110 11.81 4.34 11.55
CA HIS A 110 12.33 5.14 12.67
C HIS A 110 12.34 4.40 14.02
N THR A 111 12.13 3.08 14.02
CA THR A 111 12.18 2.28 15.25
C THR A 111 13.55 2.41 15.92
N ASP A 112 13.53 2.71 17.21
CA ASP A 112 14.72 2.81 18.05
C ASP A 112 14.92 1.52 18.85
N PHE A 113 15.96 0.77 18.49
CA PHE A 113 16.32 -0.49 19.15
C PHE A 113 17.22 -0.30 20.37
N SER A 114 17.63 0.94 20.69
CA SER A 114 18.38 1.26 21.91
C SER A 114 17.48 1.33 23.14
N LEU A 115 16.19 1.60 22.95
CA LEU A 115 15.22 1.67 24.04
C LEU A 115 14.96 0.28 24.64
N PRO A 116 14.93 0.16 25.98
CA PRO A 116 14.67 -1.11 26.63
C PRO A 116 13.26 -1.60 26.26
N SER A 117 13.18 -2.80 25.70
CA SER A 117 11.91 -3.46 25.45
C SER A 117 11.16 -3.66 26.78
N LYS A 118 9.87 -3.31 26.83
CA LYS A 118 9.00 -3.56 27.99
C LYS A 118 8.86 -5.05 28.32
N LYS A 119 9.35 -5.96 27.46
CA LYS A 119 9.45 -7.39 27.73
C LYS A 119 10.65 -7.65 28.65
N LYS A 120 10.39 -8.13 29.87
CA LYS A 120 11.42 -8.58 30.82
C LYS A 120 12.37 -9.61 30.18
N SER A 121 13.66 -9.29 30.27
CA SER A 121 14.86 -10.15 30.44
C SER A 121 15.23 -11.23 29.40
N SER A 122 16.55 -11.28 29.12
CA SER A 122 17.37 -12.48 28.88
C SER A 122 16.98 -13.46 27.75
N LYS A 123 16.38 -12.98 26.66
CA LYS A 123 16.17 -13.80 25.46
C LYS A 123 17.11 -13.38 24.35
N LEU A 124 17.79 -14.34 23.74
CA LEU A 124 18.52 -14.17 22.48
C LEU A 124 17.60 -13.48 21.46
N LEU A 125 18.16 -12.55 20.67
CA LEU A 125 17.42 -11.88 19.61
C LEU A 125 16.90 -12.92 18.62
N THR A 126 15.63 -12.77 18.23
CA THR A 126 15.06 -13.58 17.15
C THR A 126 15.66 -13.15 15.80
N GLU A 127 15.65 -14.06 14.83
CA GLU A 127 16.08 -13.75 13.45
C GLU A 127 15.37 -12.51 12.90
N LYS A 128 14.06 -12.38 13.14
CA LYS A 128 13.29 -11.20 12.73
C LYS A 128 13.85 -9.91 13.34
N GLU A 129 14.15 -9.90 14.64
CA GLU A 129 14.72 -8.72 15.31
C GLU A 129 16.11 -8.38 14.81
N ILE A 130 16.94 -9.40 14.50
CA ILE A 130 18.27 -9.21 13.90
C ILE A 130 18.11 -8.55 12.52
N GLN A 131 17.24 -9.08 11.66
CA GLN A 131 17.00 -8.53 10.33
C GLN A 131 16.44 -7.11 10.38
N GLN A 132 15.54 -6.81 11.31
CA GLN A 132 15.03 -5.45 11.49
C GLN A 132 16.13 -4.47 11.94
N ARG A 133 17.07 -4.91 12.79
CA ARG A 133 18.23 -4.10 13.19
C ARG A 133 19.19 -3.84 12.03
N VAL A 134 19.42 -4.84 11.17
CA VAL A 134 20.19 -4.68 9.92
C VAL A 134 19.50 -3.68 8.99
N ALA A 135 18.18 -3.82 8.76
CA ALA A 135 17.46 -2.83 7.95
C ALA A 135 17.52 -1.42 8.55
N ARG A 136 17.51 -1.31 9.87
CA ARG A 136 17.64 -0.02 10.54
C ARG A 136 19.01 0.62 10.29
N SER A 137 20.08 -0.17 10.29
CA SER A 137 21.41 0.36 9.95
C SER A 137 21.46 0.83 8.50
N LEU A 138 20.81 0.13 7.55
CA LEU A 138 20.69 0.60 6.16
C LEU A 138 20.04 1.98 6.06
N ILE A 139 18.96 2.24 6.80
CA ILE A 139 18.32 3.57 6.86
C ILE A 139 19.25 4.63 7.48
N LEU A 140 20.09 4.25 8.44
CA LEU A 140 21.07 5.16 9.04
C LEU A 140 22.25 5.50 8.11
N LEU A 141 22.45 4.73 7.04
CA LEU A 141 23.47 5.00 6.01
C LEU A 141 23.02 6.02 4.96
N ILE A 142 21.78 6.52 5.03
CA ILE A 142 21.32 7.59 4.14
C ILE A 142 22.22 8.80 4.33
N ASN A 143 22.93 9.17 3.26
CA ASN A 143 23.96 10.20 3.26
C ASN A 143 23.48 11.56 2.75
N CYS A 144 22.30 11.61 2.14
CA CYS A 144 21.70 12.81 1.57
C CYS A 144 20.20 12.81 1.84
N VAL A 145 19.69 13.92 2.38
CA VAL A 145 18.27 14.14 2.59
C VAL A 145 17.89 15.47 1.95
N VAL A 146 16.96 15.41 0.99
CA VAL A 146 16.40 16.59 0.34
C VAL A 146 14.97 16.77 0.79
N LYS A 147 14.65 17.92 1.38
CA LYS A 147 13.28 18.26 1.79
C LYS A 147 12.67 19.20 0.76
N LEU A 148 11.61 18.74 0.08
CA LEU A 148 10.79 19.59 -0.76
C LEU A 148 9.86 20.42 0.13
N THR A 149 9.79 21.74 -0.11
CA THR A 149 9.01 22.69 0.69
C THR A 149 7.85 23.32 -0.07
N GLN A 150 7.93 23.37 -1.40
CA GLN A 150 6.87 23.94 -2.23
C GLN A 150 5.73 22.94 -2.42
N GLN A 151 4.50 23.38 -2.12
CA GLN A 151 3.29 22.61 -2.34
C GLN A 151 2.76 22.88 -3.76
N MET A 152 2.44 21.82 -4.52
CA MET A 152 2.03 21.89 -5.94
C MET A 152 0.61 21.37 -6.23
N ARG A 153 -0.12 20.88 -5.22
CA ARG A 153 -1.46 20.27 -5.28
C ARG A 153 -2.59 21.27 -5.09
N THR A 154 -2.38 22.35 -4.35
CA THR A 154 -3.43 23.35 -4.09
C THR A 154 -2.84 24.75 -3.98
N GLU A 155 -3.57 25.73 -4.50
CA GLU A 155 -3.23 27.17 -4.46
C GLU A 155 -3.97 27.91 -3.34
N ASP A 156 -4.91 27.24 -2.64
CA ASP A 156 -5.68 27.84 -1.55
C ASP A 156 -4.80 28.00 -0.30
N SER A 157 -4.39 29.25 -0.03
CA SER A 157 -3.51 29.59 1.08
C SER A 157 -4.10 29.22 2.44
N ARG A 158 -5.42 29.36 2.62
CA ARG A 158 -6.07 29.05 3.90
C ARG A 158 -6.10 27.53 4.12
N TYR A 159 -6.34 26.76 3.06
CA TYR A 159 -6.30 25.30 3.12
C TYR A 159 -4.87 24.78 3.32
N LEU A 160 -3.87 25.38 2.68
CA LEU A 160 -2.45 25.06 2.90
C LEU A 160 -2.05 25.25 4.36
N GLN A 161 -2.44 26.37 4.97
CA GLN A 161 -2.17 26.64 6.39
C GLN A 161 -2.79 25.56 7.29
N LEU A 162 -4.05 25.16 7.02
CA LEU A 162 -4.70 24.07 7.74
C LEU A 162 -3.93 22.75 7.59
N LEU A 163 -3.47 22.41 6.39
CA LEU A 163 -2.71 21.19 6.15
C LEU A 163 -1.35 21.19 6.87
N GLU A 164 -0.69 22.33 6.97
CA GLU A 164 0.55 22.50 7.72
C GLU A 164 0.33 22.33 9.23
N CYS A 165 -0.73 22.94 9.78
CA CYS A 165 -1.13 22.73 11.16
C CYS A 165 -1.48 21.27 11.45
N LEU A 166 -2.24 20.60 10.56
CA LEU A 166 -2.55 19.16 10.67
C LEU A 166 -1.28 18.31 10.68
N ARG A 167 -0.34 18.59 9.78
CA ARG A 167 0.94 17.87 9.65
C ARG A 167 1.74 17.88 10.95
N HIS A 168 1.68 18.98 11.70
CA HIS A 168 2.42 19.14 12.95
C HIS A 168 1.60 18.87 14.22
N GLY A 169 0.32 18.52 14.08
CA GLY A 169 -0.59 18.34 15.22
C GLY A 169 -0.86 19.65 15.98
N GLN A 170 -0.83 20.79 15.27
CA GLN A 170 -0.97 22.15 15.80
C GLN A 170 -2.25 22.84 15.34
N CYS A 171 -3.31 22.05 15.05
CA CYS A 171 -4.60 22.60 14.64
C CYS A 171 -5.20 23.51 15.72
N ASN A 172 -5.78 24.62 15.28
CA ASN A 172 -6.47 25.57 16.13
C ASN A 172 -7.99 25.56 15.87
N TYR A 173 -8.72 26.44 16.57
CA TYR A 173 -10.18 26.51 16.44
C TYR A 173 -10.62 27.01 15.06
N ASP A 174 -9.83 27.87 14.40
CA ASP A 174 -10.14 28.35 13.05
C ASP A 174 -10.00 27.22 12.02
N ASP A 175 -9.07 26.29 12.21
CA ASP A 175 -8.93 25.09 11.37
C ASP A 175 -10.13 24.17 11.52
N TYR A 176 -10.57 23.97 12.76
CA TYR A 176 -11.79 23.22 13.06
C TYR A 176 -13.03 23.86 12.42
N GLY A 177 -13.18 25.18 12.57
CA GLY A 177 -14.27 25.94 11.95
C GLY A 177 -14.28 25.81 10.42
N LEU A 178 -13.11 25.87 9.78
CA LEU A 178 -13.00 25.65 8.34
C LEU A 178 -13.48 24.25 7.92
N LEU A 179 -13.08 23.20 8.64
CA LEU A 179 -13.52 21.83 8.35
C LEU A 179 -15.04 21.65 8.52
N LEU A 180 -15.64 22.31 9.52
CA LEU A 180 -17.09 22.27 9.72
C LEU A 180 -17.88 22.81 8.52
N THR A 181 -17.33 23.77 7.77
CA THR A 181 -17.96 24.26 6.53
C THR A 181 -18.09 23.20 5.43
N ARG A 182 -17.43 22.05 5.58
CA ARG A 182 -17.41 20.94 4.61
C ARG A 182 -18.17 19.70 5.09
N VAL A 183 -18.84 19.78 6.24
CA VAL A 183 -19.68 18.68 6.73
C VAL A 183 -20.98 18.63 5.93
N VAL A 184 -21.46 17.43 5.60
CA VAL A 184 -22.75 17.23 4.93
C VAL A 184 -23.89 17.55 5.90
N GLY A 185 -24.82 18.40 5.47
CA GLY A 185 -25.94 18.90 6.26
C GLY A 185 -26.06 20.43 6.21
N GLN A 186 -27.19 20.94 6.69
CA GLN A 186 -27.39 22.38 6.88
C GLN A 186 -26.50 22.89 8.02
N PRO A 187 -25.86 24.07 7.90
CA PRO A 187 -25.92 25.04 6.80
C PRO A 187 -24.78 24.91 5.75
N SER A 188 -24.00 23.84 5.78
CA SER A 188 -22.77 23.67 5.00
C SER A 188 -23.02 23.01 3.63
N VAL A 189 -22.89 21.69 3.51
CA VAL A 189 -23.07 20.98 2.23
C VAL A 189 -24.48 20.42 2.18
N GLY A 190 -25.33 20.98 1.31
CA GLY A 190 -26.73 20.60 1.19
C GLY A 190 -26.94 19.12 0.86
N SER A 191 -26.40 18.67 -0.27
CA SER A 191 -26.52 17.27 -0.72
C SER A 191 -25.24 16.76 -1.38
N LEU A 192 -24.95 15.47 -1.18
CA LEU A 192 -23.89 14.76 -1.91
C LEU A 192 -24.27 14.47 -3.37
N CYS A 193 -25.54 14.64 -3.74
CA CYS A 193 -26.00 14.52 -5.13
C CYS A 193 -25.64 15.75 -5.98
N ASP A 194 -25.25 16.86 -5.33
CA ASP A 194 -24.92 18.10 -6.02
C ASP A 194 -23.47 18.09 -6.51
N SER A 195 -23.20 18.79 -7.61
CA SER A 195 -21.83 19.01 -8.08
C SER A 195 -21.07 19.93 -7.10
N PRO A 196 -19.78 19.68 -6.79
CA PRO A 196 -18.92 18.61 -7.34
C PRO A 196 -18.96 17.29 -6.56
N TRP A 197 -19.71 17.22 -5.46
CA TRP A 197 -19.71 16.09 -4.52
C TRP A 197 -20.19 14.78 -5.13
N ASN A 198 -21.10 14.87 -6.10
CA ASN A 198 -21.61 13.71 -6.83
C ASN A 198 -20.56 12.95 -7.66
N LYS A 199 -19.37 13.54 -7.87
CA LYS A 199 -18.24 12.92 -8.55
C LYS A 199 -17.05 12.67 -7.62
N ALA A 200 -17.15 13.03 -6.35
CA ALA A 200 -16.04 12.93 -5.41
C ALA A 200 -15.79 11.45 -5.04
N PRO A 201 -14.52 11.01 -4.97
CA PRO A 201 -14.20 9.70 -4.42
C PRO A 201 -14.55 9.64 -2.93
N ILE A 202 -15.08 8.51 -2.48
CA ILE A 202 -15.44 8.29 -1.08
C ILE A 202 -14.34 7.46 -0.40
N PHE A 203 -13.73 8.02 0.64
CA PHE A 203 -12.75 7.33 1.46
C PHE A 203 -13.38 6.85 2.77
N VAL A 204 -13.13 5.59 3.12
CA VAL A 204 -13.58 4.99 4.39
C VAL A 204 -12.47 4.13 4.99
N PHE A 205 -12.48 3.99 6.31
CA PHE A 205 -11.44 3.26 7.04
C PHE A 205 -11.49 1.74 6.87
N ARG A 206 -12.66 1.16 6.57
CA ARG A 206 -12.87 -0.29 6.53
C ARG A 206 -13.26 -0.77 5.15
N ASN A 207 -12.59 -1.82 4.67
CA ASN A 207 -12.88 -2.43 3.37
C ASN A 207 -14.33 -2.93 3.28
N GLU A 208 -14.88 -3.49 4.36
CA GLU A 208 -16.28 -3.93 4.43
C GLU A 208 -17.25 -2.78 4.13
N VAL A 209 -17.00 -1.59 4.71
CA VAL A 209 -17.82 -0.39 4.47
C VAL A 209 -17.65 0.09 3.03
N ARG A 210 -16.42 0.10 2.51
CA ARG A 210 -16.13 0.45 1.11
C ARG A 210 -16.92 -0.43 0.16
N THR A 211 -16.88 -1.75 0.36
CA THR A 211 -17.57 -2.72 -0.49
C THR A 211 -19.08 -2.54 -0.45
N GLN A 212 -19.66 -2.31 0.74
CA GLN A 212 -21.09 -1.99 0.85
C GLN A 212 -21.48 -0.68 0.15
N LEU A 213 -20.66 0.37 0.28
CA LEU A 213 -20.91 1.65 -0.39
C LEU A 213 -20.79 1.52 -1.92
N ASN A 214 -19.78 0.81 -2.41
CA ASN A 214 -19.62 0.53 -3.84
C ASN A 214 -20.80 -0.26 -4.39
N ASN A 215 -21.29 -1.28 -3.66
CA ASN A 215 -22.46 -2.05 -4.06
C ASN A 215 -23.72 -1.18 -4.14
N LYS A 216 -23.94 -0.30 -3.15
CA LYS A 216 -25.05 0.66 -3.17
C LYS A 216 -24.93 1.65 -4.34
N ALA A 217 -23.73 2.16 -4.59
CA ALA A 217 -23.46 3.07 -5.70
C ALA A 217 -23.71 2.41 -7.06
N ALA A 218 -23.29 1.14 -7.22
CA ALA A 218 -23.56 0.37 -8.43
C ALA A 218 -25.06 0.16 -8.67
N ILE A 219 -25.82 -0.26 -7.64
CA ILE A 219 -27.29 -0.43 -7.74
C ILE A 219 -27.97 0.89 -8.10
N HIS A 220 -27.55 2.00 -7.46
CA HIS A 220 -28.11 3.31 -7.75
C HIS A 220 -27.83 3.76 -9.19
N ASN A 221 -26.60 3.56 -9.67
CA ASN A 221 -26.21 3.88 -11.05
C ASN A 221 -26.99 3.03 -12.06
N ALA A 222 -27.15 1.72 -11.80
CA ALA A 222 -27.98 0.82 -12.62
C ALA A 222 -29.41 1.36 -12.78
N ALA A 223 -30.03 1.78 -11.67
CA ALA A 223 -31.38 2.35 -11.67
C ALA A 223 -31.45 3.67 -12.45
N GLN A 224 -30.46 4.56 -12.32
CA GLN A 224 -30.42 5.82 -13.06
C GLN A 224 -30.27 5.63 -14.57
N LEU A 225 -29.46 4.65 -14.99
CA LEU A 225 -29.23 4.34 -16.41
C LEU A 225 -30.32 3.47 -17.02
N GLY A 226 -31.25 2.94 -16.22
CA GLY A 226 -32.26 1.98 -16.69
C GLY A 226 -31.67 0.63 -17.11
N HIS A 227 -30.49 0.27 -16.60
CA HIS A 227 -29.83 -1.00 -16.89
C HIS A 227 -29.99 -1.97 -15.73
N ALA A 228 -30.09 -3.27 -16.04
CA ALA A 228 -29.98 -4.30 -15.01
C ALA A 228 -28.51 -4.43 -14.56
N PRO A 229 -28.23 -4.49 -13.24
CA PRO A 229 -26.88 -4.77 -12.77
C PRO A 229 -26.49 -6.20 -13.14
N ILE A 230 -25.24 -6.38 -13.55
CA ILE A 230 -24.64 -7.69 -13.82
C ILE A 230 -23.95 -8.15 -12.54
N VAL A 231 -24.20 -9.39 -12.11
CA VAL A 231 -23.55 -9.97 -10.93
C VAL A 231 -22.58 -11.04 -11.38
N TYR A 232 -21.30 -10.83 -11.12
CA TYR A 232 -20.28 -11.87 -11.26
C TYR A 232 -20.15 -12.62 -9.93
N VAL A 233 -20.27 -13.93 -9.99
CA VAL A 233 -20.18 -14.83 -8.83
C VAL A 233 -18.87 -15.59 -8.90
N ALA A 234 -18.08 -15.52 -7.83
CA ALA A 234 -16.81 -16.21 -7.76
C ALA A 234 -17.00 -17.74 -7.77
N GLN A 235 -16.20 -18.42 -8.59
CA GLN A 235 -16.10 -19.89 -8.58
C GLN A 235 -14.99 -20.31 -7.63
N ASN A 236 -15.37 -20.98 -6.53
CA ASN A 236 -14.44 -21.39 -5.49
C ASN A 236 -14.04 -22.85 -5.66
N THR A 237 -12.74 -23.14 -5.55
CA THR A 237 -12.21 -24.51 -5.59
C THR A 237 -11.32 -24.79 -4.39
N CYS A 238 -11.25 -26.05 -3.98
CA CYS A 238 -10.30 -26.56 -3.00
C CYS A 238 -9.49 -27.69 -3.64
N ASN A 239 -8.17 -27.55 -3.71
CA ASN A 239 -7.27 -28.49 -4.39
C ASN A 239 -7.72 -28.79 -5.84
N GLY A 240 -8.19 -27.76 -6.56
CA GLY A 240 -8.66 -27.86 -7.95
C GLY A 240 -10.04 -28.48 -8.13
N LYS A 241 -10.73 -28.87 -7.05
CA LYS A 241 -12.11 -29.39 -7.10
C LYS A 241 -13.12 -28.31 -6.70
N PRO A 242 -14.25 -28.16 -7.41
CA PRO A 242 -15.31 -27.26 -7.00
C PRO A 242 -15.79 -27.57 -5.58
N ILE A 243 -16.13 -26.53 -4.82
CA ILE A 243 -16.77 -26.67 -3.52
C ILE A 243 -18.26 -26.85 -3.76
N GLU A 244 -18.85 -27.94 -3.27
CA GLU A 244 -20.27 -28.28 -3.47
C GLU A 244 -21.15 -28.00 -2.23
N ASP A 245 -20.55 -27.86 -1.03
CA ASP A 245 -21.30 -27.59 0.20
C ASP A 245 -21.96 -26.20 0.14
N PRO A 246 -23.31 -26.10 0.13
CA PRO A 246 -24.03 -24.84 0.02
C PRO A 246 -23.74 -23.86 1.16
N ILE A 247 -23.51 -24.37 2.38
CA ILE A 247 -23.22 -23.55 3.55
C ILE A 247 -21.84 -22.91 3.39
N LEU A 248 -20.86 -23.70 2.92
CA LEU A 248 -19.50 -23.23 2.69
C LEU A 248 -19.45 -22.23 1.53
N ILE A 249 -20.15 -22.52 0.42
CA ILE A 249 -20.27 -21.59 -0.73
C ILE A 249 -20.79 -20.24 -0.25
N LYS A 250 -21.91 -20.23 0.50
CA LYS A 250 -22.48 -18.99 1.01
C LYS A 250 -21.48 -18.20 1.87
N LYS A 251 -20.79 -18.86 2.80
CA LYS A 251 -19.78 -18.23 3.66
C LYS A 251 -18.61 -17.64 2.86
N LEU A 252 -18.20 -18.30 1.78
CA LEU A 252 -17.12 -17.82 0.91
C LEU A 252 -17.57 -16.61 0.08
N LEU A 253 -18.81 -16.61 -0.40
CA LEU A 253 -19.38 -15.47 -1.13
C LEU A 253 -19.54 -14.22 -0.27
N GLU A 254 -19.83 -14.41 1.03
CA GLU A 254 -19.97 -13.34 2.02
C GLU A 254 -18.64 -12.92 2.66
N LEU A 255 -17.52 -13.60 2.31
CA LEU A 255 -16.21 -13.28 2.87
C LEU A 255 -15.77 -11.88 2.40
N SER A 256 -15.24 -11.09 3.32
CA SER A 256 -14.67 -9.79 2.98
C SER A 256 -13.48 -9.95 2.03
N ASP A 257 -13.42 -9.10 1.00
CA ASP A 257 -12.42 -9.14 -0.06
C ASP A 257 -10.96 -9.08 0.45
N ASN A 258 -10.73 -8.43 1.59
CA ASN A 258 -9.42 -8.38 2.24
C ASN A 258 -8.90 -9.74 2.73
N LYS A 259 -9.78 -10.76 2.84
CA LYS A 259 -9.42 -12.14 3.17
C LYS A 259 -9.27 -13.03 1.93
N THR A 260 -9.62 -12.52 0.75
CA THR A 260 -9.60 -13.23 -0.54
C THR A 260 -8.79 -12.46 -1.58
N GLU A 261 -7.64 -11.91 -1.18
CA GLU A 261 -6.71 -11.20 -2.10
C GLU A 261 -7.35 -10.04 -2.86
N HIS A 262 -8.31 -9.35 -2.23
CA HIS A 262 -9.10 -8.27 -2.82
C HIS A 262 -10.08 -8.72 -3.91
N LEU A 263 -10.30 -10.03 -4.08
CA LEU A 263 -11.29 -10.59 -4.99
C LEU A 263 -12.60 -10.84 -4.24
N PRO A 264 -13.67 -10.08 -4.50
CA PRO A 264 -14.94 -10.28 -3.81
C PRO A 264 -15.62 -11.57 -4.28
N GLY A 265 -16.37 -12.23 -3.39
CA GLY A 265 -17.20 -13.37 -3.75
C GLY A 265 -18.33 -13.01 -4.72
N LEU A 266 -18.86 -11.80 -4.59
CA LEU A 266 -19.87 -11.22 -5.48
C LEU A 266 -19.39 -9.85 -5.95
N LEU A 267 -19.31 -9.65 -7.27
CA LEU A 267 -18.98 -8.37 -7.88
C LEU A 267 -20.19 -7.86 -8.67
N LEU A 268 -20.74 -6.74 -8.22
CA LEU A 268 -21.76 -5.99 -8.96
C LEU A 268 -21.08 -5.13 -10.03
N PHE A 269 -21.58 -5.22 -11.26
CA PHE A 269 -21.08 -4.48 -12.39
C PHE A 269 -22.22 -3.78 -13.15
N VAL A 270 -21.96 -2.54 -13.58
CA VAL A 270 -22.86 -1.74 -14.42
C VAL A 270 -22.02 -1.12 -15.53
N PRO A 271 -22.42 -1.25 -16.81
CA PRO A 271 -21.70 -0.61 -17.91
C PRO A 271 -21.47 0.88 -17.64
N GLY A 272 -20.22 1.33 -17.76
CA GLY A 272 -19.83 2.72 -17.49
C GLY A 272 -19.47 3.04 -16.04
N MET A 273 -19.53 2.08 -15.12
CA MET A 273 -19.09 2.31 -13.74
C MET A 273 -17.55 2.46 -13.65
N PRO A 274 -17.04 3.37 -12.80
CA PRO A 274 -15.61 3.46 -12.55
C PRO A 274 -15.12 2.21 -11.82
N VAL A 275 -14.02 1.63 -12.29
CA VAL A 275 -13.37 0.46 -11.69
C VAL A 275 -11.87 0.70 -11.55
N ILE A 276 -11.28 0.10 -10.53
CA ILE A 276 -9.83 0.05 -10.33
C ILE A 276 -9.43 -1.41 -10.55
N LEU A 277 -8.46 -1.64 -11.43
CA LEU A 277 -7.87 -2.95 -11.63
C LEU A 277 -6.94 -3.26 -10.44
N THR A 278 -7.12 -4.44 -9.85
CA THR A 278 -6.38 -4.92 -8.67
C THR A 278 -5.58 -6.16 -8.98
#